data_AF-A0AAN7LBX1-F1
#
_entry.id   AF-A0AAN7LBX1-F1
#
_cell.length_a   1.000
_cell.length_b   1.000
_cell.length_c   1.000
_cell.angle_alpha   90.00
_cell.angle_beta   90.00
_cell.angle_gamma   90.00
#
_symmetry.space_group_name_H-M   'P 1'
#
loop_
_entity.id
_entity.type
_entity.pdbx_description
1 polymer ?
#
loop_
_entity_poly.entity_id
_entity_poly.type
_entity_poly.pdbx_seq_one_letter_code
_entity_poly.pdbx_strand_id
1 'polypeptide(L)'
;MKSLEPGADEILEAARQADVAIVGTRVPEGEDPVKGAAKEEGRYMQEGAEAVHAANPDLLVIVSGLHHDRNFDFLIDQPLNLTFSRNLVFELHWYASSTGGRRVWSNHNANEVCRSMADEIMGRA
;
A
#
# COMPACT_ATOMS: atom_id res chain seq x y z
N MET A 1 24.73 6.20 1.65
CA MET A 1 23.62 6.19 0.69
C MET A 1 23.96 5.22 -0.42
N LYS A 2 23.20 4.12 -0.56
CA LYS A 2 23.28 3.30 -1.77
C LYS A 2 22.80 4.15 -2.94
N SER A 3 23.45 4.06 -4.09
CA SER A 3 22.96 4.69 -5.32
C SER A 3 21.59 4.13 -5.63
N LEU A 4 20.63 4.99 -5.90
CA LEU A 4 19.32 4.59 -6.38
C LEU A 4 19.45 4.02 -7.80
N GLU A 5 18.50 3.19 -8.19
CA GLU A 5 18.42 2.61 -9.54
C GLU A 5 18.30 3.71 -10.62
N PRO A 6 18.72 3.45 -11.88
CA PRO A 6 18.54 4.39 -12.98
C PRO A 6 17.08 4.86 -13.11
N GLY A 7 16.86 6.18 -13.20
CA GLY A 7 15.53 6.80 -13.26
C GLY A 7 14.98 7.26 -11.91
N ALA A 8 15.63 6.93 -10.79
CA ALA A 8 15.20 7.43 -9.48
C ALA A 8 15.35 8.96 -9.36
N ASP A 9 16.37 9.56 -9.98
CA ASP A 9 16.56 11.01 -9.97
C ASP A 9 15.38 11.75 -10.64
N GLU A 10 14.81 11.19 -11.71
CA GLU A 10 13.64 11.75 -12.38
C GLU A 10 12.38 11.67 -11.49
N ILE A 11 12.20 10.55 -10.78
CA ILE A 11 11.11 10.37 -9.83
C ILE A 11 11.24 11.37 -8.67
N LEU A 12 12.45 11.56 -8.14
CA LEU A 12 12.69 12.50 -7.05
C LEU A 12 12.51 13.95 -7.50
N GLU A 13 12.89 14.28 -8.73
CA GLU A 13 12.63 15.62 -9.27
C GLU A 13 11.13 15.86 -9.47
N ALA A 14 10.38 14.87 -9.94
CA ALA A 14 8.92 14.95 -10.01
C ALA A 14 8.29 15.14 -8.62
N ALA A 15 8.79 14.45 -7.60
CA ALA A 15 8.31 14.58 -6.23
C ALA A 15 8.50 15.99 -5.64
N ARG A 16 9.52 16.75 -6.08
CA ARG A 16 9.73 18.14 -5.64
C ARG A 16 8.62 19.09 -6.04
N GLN A 17 7.87 18.75 -7.08
CA GLN A 17 6.83 19.60 -7.68
C GLN A 17 5.42 19.01 -7.50
N ALA A 18 5.31 17.81 -6.96
CA ALA A 18 4.05 17.13 -6.72
C ALA A 18 3.47 17.47 -5.34
N ASP A 19 2.15 17.38 -5.22
CA ASP A 19 1.43 17.48 -3.94
C ASP A 19 1.24 16.11 -3.27
N VAL A 20 1.29 15.03 -4.05
CA VAL A 20 1.04 13.65 -3.61
C VAL A 20 1.94 12.67 -4.37
N ALA A 21 2.35 11.61 -3.69
CA ALA A 21 3.07 10.49 -4.29
C ALA A 21 2.57 9.18 -3.69
N ILE A 22 2.40 8.18 -4.53
CA ILE A 22 1.98 6.84 -4.14
C ILE A 22 3.19 5.91 -4.24
N VAL A 23 3.49 5.21 -3.16
CA VAL A 23 4.59 4.24 -3.06
C VAL A 23 3.98 2.87 -2.82
N GLY A 24 4.10 2.00 -3.82
CA GLY A 24 3.56 0.65 -3.80
C GLY A 24 4.43 -0.31 -4.60
N THR A 25 4.11 -1.59 -4.55
CA THR A 25 4.82 -2.60 -5.33
C THR A 25 4.16 -2.80 -6.70
N ARG A 26 4.98 -3.00 -7.72
CA ARG A 26 4.49 -3.43 -9.03
C ARG A 26 4.27 -4.94 -8.98
N VAL A 27 3.01 -5.37 -8.99
CA VAL A 27 2.69 -6.79 -9.22
C VAL A 27 2.76 -7.04 -10.74
N PRO A 28 3.65 -7.92 -11.24
CA PRO A 28 3.60 -8.35 -12.64
C PRO A 28 2.27 -9.05 -12.92
N GLU A 29 1.59 -8.71 -14.01
CA GLU A 29 0.35 -9.38 -14.38
C GLU A 29 0.58 -10.90 -14.56
N GLY A 30 -0.15 -11.73 -13.79
CA GLY A 30 -0.17 -13.18 -13.97
C GLY A 30 0.74 -14.00 -13.05
N GLU A 31 1.43 -13.38 -12.08
CA GLU A 31 2.23 -14.09 -11.08
C GLU A 31 1.59 -14.03 -9.68
N ASP A 32 1.43 -15.20 -9.05
CA ASP A 32 1.00 -15.27 -7.65
C ASP A 32 2.14 -14.79 -6.72
N PRO A 33 1.85 -13.99 -5.69
CA PRO A 33 2.86 -13.51 -4.76
C PRO A 33 3.60 -14.68 -4.08
N VAL A 34 4.93 -14.69 -4.21
CA VAL A 34 5.77 -15.71 -3.57
C VAL A 34 5.77 -15.48 -2.05
N LYS A 35 5.46 -16.52 -1.26
CA LYS A 35 5.63 -16.48 0.22
C LYS A 35 7.07 -16.09 0.57
N GLY A 36 7.24 -14.94 1.23
CA GLY A 36 8.54 -14.33 1.55
C GLY A 36 8.78 -12.97 0.89
N ALA A 37 7.99 -12.60 -0.13
CA ALA A 37 8.07 -11.31 -0.82
C ALA A 37 7.64 -10.13 0.07
N ALA A 38 6.62 -10.31 0.92
CA ALA A 38 6.02 -9.23 1.70
C ALA A 38 7.01 -8.41 2.55
N LYS A 39 8.03 -9.08 3.11
CA LYS A 39 9.07 -8.42 3.93
C LYS A 39 9.97 -7.51 3.09
N GLU A 40 10.34 -8.01 1.92
CA GLU A 40 11.21 -7.30 0.99
C GLU A 40 10.45 -6.17 0.28
N GLU A 41 9.20 -6.42 -0.09
CA GLU A 41 8.23 -5.44 -0.58
C GLU A 41 8.03 -4.29 0.41
N GLY A 42 7.79 -4.61 1.69
CA GLY A 42 7.69 -3.62 2.76
C GLY A 42 8.96 -2.79 2.92
N ARG A 43 10.14 -3.41 2.80
CA ARG A 43 11.43 -2.70 2.83
C ARG A 43 11.56 -1.70 1.68
N TYR A 44 11.21 -2.08 0.45
CA TYR A 44 11.27 -1.16 -0.69
C TYR A 44 10.26 -0.03 -0.61
N MET A 45 9.04 -0.32 -0.12
CA MET A 45 8.06 0.74 0.14
C MET A 45 8.55 1.72 1.21
N GLN A 46 9.23 1.24 2.25
CA GLN A 46 9.87 2.11 3.25
C GLN A 46 10.93 3.01 2.61
N GLU A 47 11.83 2.43 1.80
CA GLU A 47 12.90 3.19 1.13
C GLU A 47 12.35 4.22 0.14
N GLY A 48 11.31 3.87 -0.61
CA GLY A 48 10.63 4.80 -1.52
C GLY A 48 9.95 5.95 -0.78
N ALA A 49 9.26 5.66 0.32
CA ALA A 49 8.61 6.67 1.15
C ALA A 49 9.62 7.65 1.76
N GLU A 50 10.75 7.15 2.29
CA GLU A 50 11.84 7.99 2.80
C GLU A 50 12.46 8.87 1.70
N ALA A 51 12.70 8.30 0.52
CA ALA A 51 13.32 9.04 -0.57
C ALA A 51 12.43 10.18 -1.08
N VAL A 52 11.12 9.90 -1.23
CA VAL A 52 10.13 10.91 -1.64
C VAL A 52 9.98 11.99 -0.57
N HIS A 53 9.86 11.63 0.70
CA HIS A 53 9.74 12.60 1.79
C HIS A 53 11.01 13.47 1.93
N ALA A 54 12.19 12.88 1.74
CA ALA A 54 13.45 13.64 1.72
C ALA A 54 13.54 14.63 0.55
N ALA A 55 12.90 14.32 -0.59
CA ALA A 55 12.83 15.25 -1.72
C ALA A 55 11.84 16.40 -1.48
N ASN A 56 10.71 16.13 -0.81
CA ASN A 56 9.70 17.11 -0.45
C ASN A 56 9.00 16.74 0.88
N PRO A 57 9.35 17.37 2.02
CA PRO A 57 8.78 17.03 3.32
C PRO A 57 7.30 17.39 3.49
N ASP A 58 6.76 18.30 2.66
CA ASP A 58 5.37 18.75 2.74
C ASP A 58 4.41 17.88 1.90
N LEU A 59 4.94 16.99 1.08
CA LEU A 59 4.19 16.12 0.19
C LEU A 59 3.40 15.05 0.96
N LEU A 60 2.19 14.74 0.51
CA LEU A 60 1.40 13.61 1.02
C LEU A 60 1.91 12.29 0.44
N VAL A 61 2.52 11.46 1.28
CA VAL A 61 3.01 10.13 0.90
C VAL A 61 1.91 9.10 1.19
N ILE A 62 1.47 8.40 0.15
CA ILE A 62 0.51 7.30 0.25
C ILE A 62 1.27 6.00 0.09
N VAL A 63 1.20 5.11 1.07
CA VAL A 63 1.79 3.75 0.98
C VAL A 63 0.69 2.75 0.68
N SER A 64 0.85 2.02 -0.43
CA SER A 64 -0.11 1.01 -0.89
C SER A 64 0.03 -0.31 -0.15
N GLY A 65 -1.08 -1.05 -0.04
CA GLY A 65 -1.07 -2.42 0.47
C GLY A 65 -0.48 -3.43 -0.53
N LEU A 66 -0.35 -4.67 -0.11
CA LEU A 66 0.02 -5.77 -0.98
C LEU A 66 -1.22 -6.39 -1.67
N HIS A 67 -0.99 -7.12 -2.75
CA HIS A 67 -1.98 -7.96 -3.44
C HIS A 67 -3.18 -7.17 -4.00
N HIS A 68 -2.86 -6.20 -4.86
CA HIS A 68 -3.79 -5.18 -5.37
C HIS A 68 -4.29 -4.26 -4.26
N ASP A 69 -3.38 -3.88 -3.35
CA ASP A 69 -3.66 -2.96 -2.25
C ASP A 69 -4.76 -3.48 -1.32
N ARG A 70 -4.88 -4.79 -1.15
CA ARG A 70 -5.93 -5.41 -0.32
C ARG A 70 -5.43 -5.88 1.03
N ASN A 71 -4.12 -5.87 1.23
CA ASN A 71 -3.52 -6.51 2.38
C ASN A 71 -2.42 -5.66 3.02
N PHE A 72 -2.61 -5.32 4.30
CA PHE A 72 -1.65 -4.65 5.17
C PHE A 72 -1.04 -5.56 6.25
N ASP A 73 -1.30 -6.87 6.23
CA ASP A 73 -0.81 -7.83 7.22
C ASP A 73 0.73 -7.78 7.35
N PHE A 74 1.46 -7.35 6.31
CA PHE A 74 2.91 -7.14 6.37
C PHE A 74 3.33 -6.09 7.42
N LEU A 75 2.47 -5.12 7.74
CA LEU A 75 2.71 -4.11 8.77
C LEU A 75 2.68 -4.70 10.18
N ILE A 76 1.98 -5.83 10.39
CA ILE A 76 1.94 -6.52 11.68
C ILE A 76 3.30 -7.14 11.99
N ASP A 77 3.88 -7.84 11.01
CA ASP A 77 5.16 -8.53 11.17
C ASP A 77 6.35 -7.58 10.97
N GLN A 78 6.18 -6.53 10.17
CA GLN A 78 7.20 -5.54 9.86
C GLN A 78 6.58 -4.14 9.71
N PRO A 79 6.40 -3.43 10.84
CA PRO A 79 6.02 -2.03 10.80
C PRO A 79 7.01 -1.20 9.97
N LEU A 80 6.50 -0.29 9.15
CA LEU A 80 7.35 0.67 8.42
C LEU A 80 7.98 1.64 9.43
N ASN A 81 9.31 1.59 9.56
CA ASN A 81 10.04 2.48 10.43
C ASN A 81 10.45 3.73 9.65
N LEU A 82 9.54 4.69 9.57
CA LEU A 82 9.72 5.94 8.84
C LEU A 82 10.18 7.07 9.77
N THR A 83 11.03 7.96 9.26
CA THR A 83 11.49 9.17 9.97
C THR A 83 10.41 10.24 10.09
N PHE A 84 9.28 10.05 9.39
CA PHE A 84 8.15 10.94 9.36
C PHE A 84 6.83 10.19 9.56
N SER A 85 5.85 10.88 10.14
CA SER A 85 4.48 10.39 10.30
C SER A 85 3.42 11.44 9.95
N ARG A 86 3.83 12.72 9.87
CA ARG A 86 3.00 13.78 9.28
C ARG A 86 2.99 13.57 7.77
N ASN A 87 1.82 13.72 7.16
CA ASN A 87 1.60 13.53 5.72
C ASN A 87 1.85 12.10 5.24
N LEU A 88 1.64 11.10 6.09
CA LEU A 88 1.63 9.68 5.74
C LEU A 88 0.19 9.14 5.74
N VAL A 89 -0.20 8.47 4.66
CA VAL A 89 -1.50 7.79 4.51
C VAL A 89 -1.28 6.38 3.97
N PHE A 90 -2.16 5.45 4.35
CA PHE A 90 -2.20 4.10 3.80
C PHE A 90 -3.41 3.95 2.87
N GLU A 91 -3.24 3.34 1.70
CA GLU A 91 -4.35 3.07 0.77
C GLU A 91 -4.71 1.58 0.66
N LEU A 92 -6.02 1.30 0.74
CA LEU A 92 -6.59 -0.03 0.57
C LEU A 92 -7.61 0.00 -0.57
N HIS A 93 -7.54 -0.96 -1.48
CA HIS A 93 -8.59 -1.23 -2.46
C HIS A 93 -9.51 -2.34 -1.95
N TRP A 94 -10.80 -2.06 -1.76
CA TRP A 94 -11.77 -3.09 -1.39
C TRP A 94 -12.96 -3.09 -2.34
N TYR A 95 -13.26 -4.25 -2.92
CA TYR A 95 -14.32 -4.42 -3.91
C TYR A 95 -15.42 -5.32 -3.38
N ALA A 96 -16.58 -5.27 -4.02
CA ALA A 96 -17.68 -6.20 -3.74
C ALA A 96 -17.25 -7.68 -3.87
N SER A 97 -16.22 -7.96 -4.67
CA SER A 97 -15.64 -9.30 -4.83
C SER A 97 -14.56 -9.67 -3.81
N SER A 98 -14.10 -8.73 -2.96
CA SER A 98 -13.00 -8.96 -2.01
C SER A 98 -13.38 -9.88 -0.84
N THR A 99 -14.60 -9.76 -0.29
CA THR A 99 -15.11 -10.62 0.80
C THR A 99 -16.17 -11.57 0.26
N GLY A 100 -15.93 -12.88 0.33
CA GLY A 100 -16.90 -13.91 -0.04
C GLY A 100 -17.27 -13.98 -1.54
N GLY A 101 -16.72 -13.09 -2.38
CA GLY A 101 -16.97 -13.03 -3.82
C GLY A 101 -18.32 -12.42 -4.21
N ARG A 102 -18.52 -12.16 -5.51
CA ARG A 102 -19.71 -11.44 -6.00
C ARG A 102 -21.05 -12.06 -5.62
N ARG A 103 -21.09 -13.39 -5.43
CA ARG A 103 -22.32 -14.13 -5.12
C ARG A 103 -22.85 -13.88 -3.72
N VAL A 104 -22.03 -13.45 -2.75
CA VAL A 104 -22.54 -13.23 -1.39
C VAL A 104 -23.54 -12.08 -1.33
N TRP A 105 -23.35 -11.04 -2.14
CA TRP A 105 -24.27 -9.91 -2.24
C TRP A 105 -25.65 -10.28 -2.79
N SER A 106 -25.74 -11.35 -3.59
CA SER A 106 -27.01 -11.84 -4.14
C SER A 106 -27.66 -12.91 -3.26
N ASN A 107 -26.89 -13.60 -2.44
CA ASN A 107 -27.33 -14.76 -1.65
C ASN A 107 -27.59 -14.44 -0.18
N HIS A 108 -27.09 -13.32 0.33
CA HIS A 108 -27.18 -12.92 1.74
C HIS A 108 -27.75 -11.51 1.89
N ASN A 109 -28.10 -11.15 3.13
CA ASN A 109 -28.52 -9.80 3.45
C ASN A 109 -27.37 -8.81 3.23
N ALA A 110 -27.62 -7.74 2.46
CA ALA A 110 -26.59 -6.77 2.12
C ALA A 110 -26.00 -6.03 3.34
N ASN A 111 -26.77 -5.81 4.40
CA ASN A 111 -26.28 -5.16 5.62
C ASN A 111 -25.33 -6.08 6.39
N GLU A 112 -25.56 -7.39 6.37
CA GLU A 112 -24.66 -8.38 7.00
C GLU A 112 -23.35 -8.50 6.24
N VAL A 113 -23.41 -8.55 4.90
CA VAL A 113 -22.21 -8.55 4.05
C VAL A 113 -21.42 -7.26 4.24
N CYS A 114 -22.09 -6.10 4.24
CA CYS A 114 -21.45 -4.81 4.48
C CYS A 114 -20.78 -4.74 5.86
N ARG A 115 -21.45 -5.21 6.91
CA ARG A 115 -20.85 -5.30 8.25
C ARG A 115 -19.61 -6.19 8.25
N SER A 116 -19.70 -7.39 7.68
CA SER A 116 -18.55 -8.31 7.62
C SER A 116 -17.37 -7.72 6.86
N MET A 117 -17.64 -6.98 5.78
CA MET A 117 -16.58 -6.28 5.04
C MET A 117 -15.94 -5.18 5.89
N ALA A 118 -16.76 -4.36 6.57
CA ALA A 118 -16.26 -3.32 7.44
C ALA A 118 -15.42 -3.90 8.59
N ASP A 119 -15.87 -4.98 9.21
CA ASP A 119 -15.15 -5.67 10.28
C ASP A 119 -13.81 -6.24 9.79
N GLU A 120 -13.77 -6.80 8.57
CA GLU A 120 -12.53 -7.31 7.97
C GLU A 120 -11.53 -6.18 7.68
N ILE A 121 -11.98 -5.05 7.13
CA ILE A 121 -11.12 -3.90 6.86
C ILE A 121 -10.59 -3.31 8.18
N MET A 122 -11.48 -3.09 9.14
CA MET A 122 -11.11 -2.49 10.44
C MET A 122 -10.25 -3.42 11.30
N GLY A 123 -10.33 -4.75 11.09
CA GLY A 123 -9.46 -5.71 11.74
C GLY A 123 -8.05 -5.81 11.12
N ARG A 124 -7.84 -5.21 9.94
CA ARG A 124 -6.56 -5.15 9.22
C ARG A 124 -5.87 -3.78 9.31
N ALA A 125 -6.51 -2.79 9.92
CA ALA A 125 -5.99 -1.44 10.17
C ALA A 125 -5.46 -1.32 11.61
#